data_AF-B7P8L0-F1
#
_entry.id   AF-B7P8L0-F1
#
_cell.length_a   1.000
_cell.length_b   1.000
_cell.length_c   1.000
_cell.angle_alpha   90.00
_cell.angle_beta   90.00
_cell.angle_gamma   90.00
#
_symmetry.space_group_name_H-M   'P 1'
#
loop_
_entity.id
_entity.type
_entity.pdbx_description
1 polymer ?
#
loop_
_entity_poly.entity_id
_entity_poly.type
_entity_poly.pdbx_seq_one_letter_code
_entity_poly.pdbx_strand_id
1 'polypeptide(L)'
;MAALCGDFELWLADKLRALSIDPDVFGSYITGILEGTETEEEKSEALQGILSEVCEDGISEVKDEIFSKWSAYTQSPAEGDVRVDDEAS
;
A
#
# COMPACT_ATOMS: atom_id res chain seq x y z
N MET A 1 11.45 -5.08 -21.90
CA MET A 1 11.23 -4.04 -20.88
C MET A 1 9.88 -4.32 -20.24
N ALA A 2 9.76 -4.13 -18.92
CA ALA A 2 8.67 -4.56 -18.03
C ALA A 2 8.83 -5.98 -17.46
N ALA A 3 9.86 -6.17 -16.62
CA ALA A 3 9.86 -7.24 -15.64
C ALA A 3 9.73 -6.56 -14.26
N LEU A 4 8.82 -7.05 -13.42
CA LEU A 4 8.72 -6.73 -11.98
C LEU A 4 8.01 -5.42 -11.58
N CYS A 5 7.02 -4.95 -12.35
CA CYS A 5 6.00 -4.04 -11.80
C CYS A 5 5.19 -4.89 -10.80
N GLY A 6 5.45 -4.68 -9.51
CA GLY A 6 5.30 -5.66 -8.43
C GLY A 6 3.86 -6.08 -8.20
N ASP A 7 3.66 -7.22 -7.52
CA ASP A 7 2.32 -7.75 -7.18
C ASP A 7 1.38 -6.71 -6.55
N PHE A 8 1.96 -5.71 -5.87
CA PHE A 8 1.25 -4.55 -5.34
C PHE A 8 0.69 -3.61 -6.43
N GLU A 9 1.46 -3.25 -7.43
CA GLU A 9 1.03 -2.34 -8.51
C GLU A 9 -0.10 -2.97 -9.34
N LEU A 10 -0.02 -4.28 -9.60
CA LEU A 10 -1.09 -5.04 -10.24
C LEU A 10 -2.38 -5.06 -9.40
N TRP A 11 -2.25 -5.28 -8.09
CA TRP A 11 -3.39 -5.24 -7.17
C TRP A 11 -4.01 -3.84 -7.08
N LEU A 12 -3.17 -2.82 -6.97
CA LEU A 12 -3.60 -1.43 -6.92
C LEU A 12 -4.34 -1.04 -8.20
N ALA A 13 -3.83 -1.45 -9.36
CA ALA A 13 -4.46 -1.19 -10.64
C ALA A 13 -5.86 -1.84 -10.75
N ASP A 14 -6.01 -3.09 -10.28
CA ASP A 14 -7.29 -3.80 -10.27
C ASP A 14 -8.28 -3.14 -9.29
N LYS A 15 -7.82 -2.75 -8.10
CA LYS A 15 -8.62 -2.06 -7.09
C LYS A 15 -9.13 -0.70 -7.59
N LEU A 16 -8.27 0.10 -8.20
CA LEU A 16 -8.65 1.39 -8.80
C LEU A 16 -9.64 1.20 -9.94
N ARG A 17 -9.41 0.22 -10.82
CA ARG A 17 -10.34 -0.11 -11.90
C ARG A 17 -11.72 -0.55 -11.37
N ALA A 18 -11.77 -1.28 -10.26
CA ALA A 18 -13.04 -1.66 -9.61
C ALA A 18 -13.82 -0.44 -9.08
N LEU A 19 -13.11 0.63 -8.69
CA LEU A 19 -13.68 1.91 -8.28
C LEU A 19 -13.98 2.84 -9.47
N SER A 20 -13.79 2.38 -10.72
CA SER A 20 -13.86 3.20 -11.95
C SER A 20 -12.85 4.35 -11.98
N ILE A 21 -11.72 4.20 -11.30
CA ILE A 21 -10.60 5.14 -11.27
C ILE A 21 -9.53 4.66 -12.24
N ASP A 22 -8.87 5.60 -12.92
CA ASP A 22 -7.81 5.31 -13.87
C ASP A 22 -6.49 4.93 -13.16
N PRO A 23 -6.00 3.68 -13.30
CA PRO A 23 -4.81 3.24 -12.58
C PRO A 23 -3.49 3.74 -13.17
N ASP A 24 -3.45 4.18 -14.43
CA ASP A 24 -2.24 4.73 -15.03
C ASP A 24 -1.90 6.09 -14.40
N VAL A 25 -2.93 6.92 -14.17
CA VAL A 25 -2.78 8.22 -13.51
C VAL A 25 -2.62 8.06 -12.00
N PHE A 26 -3.52 7.33 -11.34
CA PHE A 26 -3.55 7.25 -9.88
C PHE A 26 -2.59 6.20 -9.32
N GLY A 27 -2.39 5.07 -9.99
CA GLY A 27 -1.52 4.00 -9.52
C GLY A 27 -0.06 4.43 -9.42
N SER A 28 0.45 5.15 -10.43
CA SER A 28 1.80 5.70 -10.42
C SER A 28 1.99 6.76 -9.33
N TYR A 29 0.98 7.60 -9.10
CA TYR A 29 1.02 8.65 -8.09
C TYR A 29 0.97 8.08 -6.65
N ILE A 30 0.08 7.11 -6.40
CA ILE A 30 -0.05 6.41 -5.11
C ILE A 30 1.24 5.64 -4.79
N THR A 31 1.76 4.90 -5.76
CA THR A 31 3.00 4.12 -5.57
C THR A 31 4.17 5.07 -5.27
N GLY A 32 4.28 6.20 -5.97
CA GLY A 32 5.30 7.22 -5.68
C GLY A 32 5.24 7.79 -4.26
N ILE A 33 4.04 8.00 -3.71
CA ILE A 33 3.85 8.43 -2.31
C ILE A 33 4.32 7.33 -1.35
N LEU A 34 3.94 6.10 -1.62
CA LEU A 34 4.26 4.95 -0.76
C LEU A 34 5.76 4.62 -0.78
N GLU A 35 6.42 4.74 -1.94
CA GLU A 35 7.87 4.63 -2.12
C GLU A 35 8.65 5.81 -1.56
N GLY A 36 7.99 6.94 -1.30
CA GLY A 36 8.59 8.13 -0.69
C GLY A 36 9.29 7.82 0.63
N THR A 37 10.27 8.63 1.01
CA THR A 37 10.97 8.49 2.31
C THR A 37 10.27 9.26 3.45
N GLU A 38 9.09 9.82 3.16
CA GLU A 38 8.25 10.55 4.11
C GLU A 38 7.69 9.64 5.21
N THR A 39 7.19 10.27 6.28
CA THR A 39 6.54 9.56 7.38
C THR A 39 5.22 8.93 6.94
N GLU A 40 4.78 7.90 7.66
CA GLU A 40 3.49 7.23 7.37
C GLU A 40 2.32 8.22 7.45
N GLU A 41 2.39 9.21 8.36
CA GLU A 41 1.43 10.31 8.49
C GLU A 41 1.35 11.18 7.22
N GLU A 42 2.50 11.65 6.71
CA GLU A 42 2.58 12.46 5.49
C GLU A 42 2.05 11.69 4.27
N LYS A 43 2.45 10.43 4.12
CA LYS A 43 1.94 9.53 3.07
C LYS A 43 0.44 9.35 3.19
N SER A 44 -0.05 9.22 4.41
CA SER A 44 -1.46 9.02 4.72
C SER A 44 -2.29 10.24 4.34
N GLU A 45 -1.82 11.45 4.65
CA GLU A 45 -2.49 12.70 4.25
C GLU A 45 -2.48 12.88 2.73
N ALA A 46 -1.33 12.65 2.09
CA ALA A 46 -1.21 12.75 0.63
C ALA A 46 -2.16 11.76 -0.06
N LEU A 47 -2.10 10.48 0.32
CA LEU A 47 -2.94 9.41 -0.23
C LEU A 47 -4.43 9.71 -0.03
N GLN A 48 -4.81 10.16 1.17
CA GLN A 48 -6.19 10.52 1.48
C GLN A 48 -6.69 11.70 0.65
N GLY A 49 -5.87 12.72 0.42
CA GLY A 49 -6.23 13.87 -0.42
C GLY A 49 -6.61 13.42 -1.83
N ILE A 50 -5.76 12.59 -2.45
CA ILE A 50 -6.00 12.10 -3.81
C ILE A 50 -7.21 11.18 -3.85
N LEU A 51 -7.30 10.21 -2.93
CA LEU A 51 -8.44 9.31 -2.85
C LEU A 51 -9.75 10.06 -2.62
N SER A 52 -9.75 11.18 -1.91
CA SER A 52 -10.94 12.02 -1.73
C SER A 52 -11.37 12.78 -2.99
N GLU A 53 -10.46 12.99 -3.94
CA GLU A 53 -10.80 13.58 -5.24
C GLU A 53 -11.40 12.56 -6.21
N VAL A 54 -11.07 11.27 -6.06
CA VAL A 54 -11.52 10.20 -6.98
C VAL A 54 -12.55 9.25 -6.42
N CYS A 55 -12.68 9.18 -5.11
CA CYS A 55 -13.53 8.24 -4.40
C CYS A 55 -14.40 9.05 -3.43
N GLU A 56 -15.70 9.08 -3.65
CA GLU A 56 -16.63 9.81 -2.78
C GLU A 56 -17.00 9.00 -1.53
N ASP A 57 -16.99 7.67 -1.63
CA ASP A 57 -17.31 6.74 -0.55
C ASP A 57 -16.15 5.77 -0.28
N GLY A 58 -15.99 5.34 0.98
CA GLY A 58 -15.01 4.29 1.31
C GLY A 58 -13.54 4.70 1.24
N ILE A 59 -13.22 6.00 1.19
CA ILE A 59 -11.84 6.53 1.18
C ILE A 59 -10.98 5.90 2.28
N SER A 60 -11.51 5.82 3.50
CA SER A 60 -10.79 5.25 4.64
C SER A 60 -10.51 3.76 4.44
N GLU A 61 -11.47 3.00 3.92
CA GLU A 61 -11.32 1.56 3.66
C GLU A 61 -10.29 1.30 2.56
N VAL A 62 -10.35 2.05 1.45
CA VAL A 62 -9.37 1.97 0.36
C VAL A 62 -7.98 2.36 0.83
N LYS A 63 -7.87 3.44 1.62
CA LYS A 63 -6.60 3.89 2.22
C LYS A 63 -6.00 2.80 3.13
N ASP A 64 -6.78 2.27 4.07
CA ASP A 64 -6.35 1.21 4.98
C ASP A 64 -5.91 -0.06 4.22
N GLU A 65 -6.65 -0.47 3.19
CA GLU A 65 -6.26 -1.60 2.33
C GLU A 65 -4.93 -1.35 1.61
N ILE A 66 -4.73 -0.15 1.07
CA ILE A 66 -3.49 0.24 0.38
C ILE A 66 -2.31 0.17 1.35
N PHE A 67 -2.43 0.77 2.53
CA PHE A 67 -1.38 0.69 3.57
C PHE A 67 -1.13 -0.74 4.03
N SER A 68 -2.18 -1.52 4.25
CA SER A 68 -2.05 -2.93 4.66
C SER A 68 -1.30 -3.74 3.60
N LYS A 69 -1.66 -3.59 2.32
CA LYS A 69 -0.99 -4.26 1.21
C LYS A 69 0.44 -3.77 1.01
N TRP A 70 0.69 -2.48 1.17
CA TRP A 70 2.02 -1.89 1.07
C TRP A 70 2.93 -2.36 2.20
N SER A 71 2.45 -2.39 3.44
CA SER A 71 3.17 -2.95 4.58
C SER A 71 3.45 -4.44 4.37
N ALA A 72 2.50 -5.23 3.87
CA ALA A 72 2.75 -6.63 3.53
C ALA A 72 3.81 -6.80 2.42
N TYR A 73 3.85 -5.88 1.46
CA TYR A 73 4.84 -5.87 0.39
C TYR A 73 6.24 -5.48 0.90
N THR A 74 6.33 -4.48 1.77
CA THR A 74 7.59 -3.96 2.32
C THR A 74 8.13 -4.76 3.51
N GLN A 75 7.28 -5.46 4.25
CA GLN A 75 7.66 -6.32 5.39
C GLN A 75 8.04 -7.76 4.99
N SER A 76 8.07 -8.10 3.69
CA SER A 76 8.70 -9.34 3.26
C SER A 76 10.21 -9.10 3.13
N PRO A 77 11.03 -9.62 4.08
CA PRO A 77 11.29 -11.06 4.08
C PRO A 77 11.36 -11.71 5.47
N ALA A 78 10.88 -12.96 5.52
CA ALA A 78 11.28 -14.03 6.45
C ALA A 78 11.15 -13.78 7.98
N GLU A 79 10.15 -14.45 8.56
CA GLU A 79 10.31 -15.35 9.72
C GLU A 79 11.36 -14.91 10.77
N GLY A 80 10.96 -13.99 11.66
CA GLY A 80 11.60 -13.78 12.95
C GLY A 80 10.79 -14.44 14.04
N ASP A 81 10.63 -15.77 13.99
CA ASP A 81 10.16 -16.58 15.12
C ASP A 81 11.14 -16.40 16.28
N VAL A 82 10.77 -15.54 17.23
CA VAL A 82 11.49 -15.42 18.50
C VAL A 82 11.27 -16.73 19.24
N ARG A 83 12.32 -17.56 19.26
CA ARG A 83 12.44 -18.73 20.13
C ARG A 83 12.32 -18.26 21.58
N VAL A 84 11.15 -18.46 22.17
CA VAL A 84 10.92 -18.39 23.62
C VAL A 84 10.98 -19.80 24.17
N ASP A 85 12.17 -20.32 24.38
CA ASP A 85 12.37 -21.47 25.25
C ASP A 85 13.81 -21.44 25.78
N ASP A 86 14.02 -20.80 26.93
CA ASP A 86 14.80 -21.39 28.04
C ASP A 86 14.55 -20.59 29.33
N GLU A 87 13.43 -20.91 30.01
CA GLU A 87 13.27 -20.71 31.44
C GLU A 87 13.05 -22.10 32.07
N ALA A 88 14.11 -22.66 32.65
CA ALA A 88 14.02 -23.54 33.81
C ALA A 88 15.39 -23.62 34.50
N SER A 89 15.52 -22.86 35.59
CA SER A 89 16.58 -23.01 36.60
C SER A 89 16.45 -24.33 37.38
#